data_AF-A0A2G5ZEG2-F1
#
_entry.id   AF-A0A2G5ZEG2-F1
#
_cell.length_a   1.000
_cell.length_b   1.000
_cell.length_c   1.000
_cell.angle_alpha   90.00
_cell.angle_beta   90.00
_cell.angle_gamma   90.00
#
_symmetry.space_group_name_H-M   'P 1'
#
loop_
_entity.id
_entity.type
_entity.pdbx_description
1 polymer ?
#
loop_
_entity_poly.entity_id
_entity_poly.type
_entity_poly.pdbx_seq_one_letter_code
_entity_poly.pdbx_strand_id
1 'polypeptide(L)'
;MDLFMVKMVTAEELFRKIKAEQAFVVVDVRAEDKYNQFHIEANTVEDINMPKTEIFTLEDEVEKVIPQLPQNREMIITCTTGNSATKCANILSTKGYDVTVLEGGITAWKEYISKESIERIWSEFKNVHPDAPEHYEAWSFGNSKQMADELAELVVEGTKTATSSNYLLYELEDELLPMVGLHNIILDGNGIAVAVVENVSVEVMPFNEVTEEHAYREGEGDRSLPYWQEVHKEFFANELKEVKQEFHYEMLVVCETFKLLYKN
;
A
#
# COMPACT_ATOMS: atom_id res chain seq x y z
N MET A 1 -34.44 24.93 10.30
CA MET A 1 -33.87 23.59 10.05
C MET A 1 -32.43 23.69 10.48
N ASP A 2 -32.11 23.21 11.67
CA ASP A 2 -30.71 23.10 12.07
C ASP A 2 -30.06 22.08 11.14
N LEU A 3 -29.06 22.54 10.39
CA LEU A 3 -28.19 21.69 9.61
C LEU A 3 -27.39 20.88 10.64
N PHE A 4 -27.77 19.63 10.88
CA PHE A 4 -26.97 18.73 11.72
C PHE A 4 -25.59 18.60 11.04
N MET A 5 -24.60 19.31 11.58
CA MET A 5 -23.24 19.21 11.08
C MET A 5 -22.71 17.83 11.46
N VAL A 6 -22.48 16.99 10.46
CA VAL A 6 -21.96 15.64 10.67
C VAL A 6 -20.56 15.75 11.27
N LYS A 7 -20.29 14.96 12.32
CA LYS A 7 -18.95 14.88 12.93
C LYS A 7 -17.95 14.35 11.91
N MET A 8 -16.72 14.83 11.97
CA MET A 8 -15.62 14.33 11.15
C MET A 8 -14.55 13.69 12.06
N VAL A 9 -13.85 12.69 11.54
CA VAL A 9 -12.66 12.10 12.17
C VAL A 9 -11.55 12.04 11.13
N THR A 10 -10.34 12.44 11.51
CA THR A 10 -9.16 12.32 10.65
C THR A 10 -8.65 10.87 10.62
N ALA A 11 -7.80 10.54 9.64
CA ALA A 11 -7.13 9.23 9.63
C ALA A 11 -6.27 9.00 10.88
N GLU A 12 -5.60 10.04 11.38
CA GLU A 12 -4.81 9.98 12.61
C GLU A 12 -5.66 9.68 13.85
N GLU A 13 -6.79 10.38 14.00
CA GLU A 13 -7.70 10.15 15.12
C GLU A 13 -8.36 8.77 15.04
N LEU A 14 -8.75 8.32 13.84
CA LEU A 14 -9.28 6.97 13.64
C LEU A 14 -8.23 5.92 14.02
N PHE A 15 -6.97 6.09 13.59
CA PHE A 15 -5.89 5.19 13.97
C PHE A 15 -5.67 5.15 15.49
N ARG A 16 -5.70 6.30 16.17
CA ARG A 16 -5.66 6.36 17.64
C ARG A 16 -6.84 5.65 18.29
N LYS A 17 -8.05 5.78 17.75
CA LYS A 17 -9.24 5.05 18.22
C LYS A 17 -9.04 3.53 18.09
N ILE A 18 -8.49 3.06 16.97
CA ILE A 18 -8.17 1.65 16.74
C ILE A 18 -7.14 1.16 17.77
N LYS A 19 -6.02 1.88 17.92
CA LYS A 19 -4.96 1.52 18.87
C LYS A 19 -5.41 1.52 20.33
N ALA A 20 -6.38 2.38 20.67
CA ALA A 20 -6.98 2.42 21.99
C ALA A 20 -8.13 1.41 22.17
N GLU A 21 -8.35 0.52 21.20
CA GLU A 21 -9.42 -0.51 21.21
C GLU A 21 -10.81 0.08 21.50
N GLN A 22 -11.06 1.31 21.03
CA GLN A 22 -12.36 1.94 21.23
C GLN A 22 -13.45 1.20 20.45
N ALA A 23 -14.63 1.07 21.07
CA ALA A 23 -15.76 0.40 20.44
C ALA A 23 -16.48 1.33 19.44
N PHE A 24 -16.27 1.12 18.15
CA PHE A 24 -17.01 1.74 17.05
C PHE A 24 -17.18 0.71 15.91
N VAL A 25 -17.92 1.08 14.86
CA VAL A 25 -18.08 0.27 13.65
C VAL A 25 -17.69 1.10 12.44
N VAL A 26 -16.94 0.53 11.50
CA VAL A 26 -16.65 1.19 10.22
C VAL A 26 -17.72 0.77 9.21
N VAL A 27 -18.34 1.73 8.54
CA VAL A 27 -19.32 1.46 7.48
C VAL A 27 -18.77 2.00 6.17
N ASP A 28 -18.35 1.11 5.30
CA ASP A 28 -17.86 1.45 3.96
C ASP A 28 -19.02 1.48 2.96
N VAL A 29 -19.30 2.69 2.43
CA VAL A 29 -20.41 2.91 1.51
C VAL A 29 -20.02 2.81 0.03
N ARG A 30 -18.82 2.33 -0.28
CA ARG A 30 -18.40 2.02 -1.65
C ARG A 30 -19.08 0.74 -2.15
N ALA A 31 -18.96 0.52 -3.46
CA ALA A 31 -19.35 -0.74 -4.06
C ALA A 31 -18.42 -1.87 -3.56
N GLU A 32 -18.96 -3.09 -3.55
CA GLU A 32 -18.33 -4.29 -2.99
C GLU A 32 -16.96 -4.58 -3.60
N ASP A 33 -16.79 -4.35 -4.91
CA ASP A 33 -15.51 -4.52 -5.61
C ASP A 33 -14.39 -3.64 -5.00
N LYS A 34 -14.70 -2.38 -4.67
CA LYS A 34 -13.74 -1.45 -4.06
C LYS A 34 -13.45 -1.77 -2.60
N TYR A 35 -14.45 -2.30 -1.90
CA TYR A 35 -14.30 -2.75 -0.52
C TYR A 35 -13.41 -4.00 -0.45
N ASN A 36 -13.65 -4.99 -1.32
CA ASN A 36 -12.86 -6.21 -1.41
C ASN A 36 -11.40 -5.96 -1.84
N GLN A 37 -11.14 -4.91 -2.65
CA GLN A 37 -9.77 -4.53 -3.01
C GLN A 37 -8.96 -4.00 -1.83
N PHE A 38 -9.62 -3.28 -0.92
CA PHE A 38 -9.03 -2.75 0.30
C PHE A 38 -10.13 -2.12 1.15
N HIS A 39 -10.15 -2.38 2.44
CA HIS A 39 -10.96 -1.66 3.41
C HIS A 39 -10.21 -1.53 4.74
N ILE A 40 -10.80 -0.83 5.71
CA ILE A 40 -10.19 -0.64 7.02
C ILE A 40 -10.44 -1.92 7.83
N GLU A 41 -9.40 -2.74 7.95
CA GLU A 41 -9.41 -3.94 8.78
C GLU A 41 -8.60 -3.69 10.07
N ALA A 42 -9.19 -4.01 11.22
CA ALA A 42 -8.48 -4.07 12.48
C ALA A 42 -9.15 -5.09 13.42
N ASN A 43 -8.36 -5.87 14.16
CA ASN A 43 -8.84 -6.99 14.98
C ASN A 43 -10.01 -6.66 15.94
N THR A 44 -10.13 -5.40 16.37
CA THR A 44 -11.15 -4.94 17.33
C THR A 44 -12.26 -4.11 16.69
N VAL A 45 -12.19 -3.87 15.39
CA VAL A 45 -13.16 -3.04 14.66
C VAL A 45 -14.04 -3.96 13.84
N GLU A 46 -15.33 -3.89 14.10
CA GLU A 46 -16.33 -4.44 13.20
C GLU A 46 -16.43 -3.50 12.00
N ASP A 47 -16.31 -4.04 10.80
CA ASP A 47 -16.47 -3.29 9.57
C ASP A 47 -17.59 -3.91 8.70
N ILE A 48 -18.33 -3.04 8.02
CA ILE A 48 -19.53 -3.42 7.26
C ILE A 48 -19.45 -2.73 5.89
N ASN A 49 -19.56 -3.50 4.81
CA ASN A 49 -19.83 -2.93 3.49
C ASN A 49 -21.33 -2.72 3.31
N MET A 50 -21.75 -1.45 3.21
CA MET A 50 -23.13 -1.07 2.90
C MET A 50 -23.14 -0.06 1.75
N PRO A 51 -23.21 -0.53 0.48
CA PRO A 51 -23.18 0.33 -0.68
C PRO A 51 -24.15 1.51 -0.56
N LYS A 52 -23.68 2.73 -0.88
CA LYS A 52 -24.45 3.98 -0.75
C LYS A 52 -25.85 3.93 -1.39
N THR A 53 -26.03 3.11 -2.43
CA THR A 53 -27.34 2.91 -3.09
C THR A 53 -28.38 2.37 -2.13
N GLU A 54 -28.00 1.51 -1.19
CA GLU A 54 -28.90 0.99 -0.17
C GLU A 54 -29.31 2.10 0.81
N ILE A 55 -28.35 2.91 1.25
CA ILE A 55 -28.61 4.03 2.18
C ILE A 55 -29.46 5.11 1.50
N PHE A 56 -29.23 5.41 0.22
CA PHE A 56 -30.02 6.41 -0.51
C PHE A 56 -31.48 6.00 -0.68
N THR A 57 -31.80 4.69 -0.75
CA THR A 57 -33.20 4.26 -0.77
C THR A 57 -33.97 4.58 0.51
N LEU A 58 -33.28 4.90 1.61
CA LEU A 58 -33.88 5.29 2.89
C LEU A 58 -34.37 6.75 2.93
N GLU A 59 -34.00 7.57 1.93
CA GLU A 59 -34.53 8.93 1.78
C GLU A 59 -36.02 8.91 1.41
N ASP A 60 -36.43 7.93 0.59
CA ASP A 60 -37.77 7.87 -0.01
C ASP A 60 -38.73 6.89 0.70
N GLU A 61 -38.22 5.93 1.48
CA GLU A 61 -39.03 4.87 2.09
C GLU A 61 -38.98 4.92 3.63
N VAL A 62 -40.11 5.23 4.26
CA VAL A 62 -40.25 5.44 5.72
C VAL A 62 -40.10 4.14 6.53
N GLU A 63 -40.33 2.97 5.90
CA GLU A 63 -40.47 1.68 6.60
C GLU A 63 -39.45 0.60 6.17
N LYS A 64 -38.49 0.91 5.28
CA LYS A 64 -37.45 -0.08 4.95
C LYS A 64 -36.57 -0.33 6.17
N VAL A 65 -36.58 -1.57 6.63
CA VAL A 65 -35.66 -2.07 7.65
C VAL A 65 -34.25 -1.83 7.15
N ILE A 66 -33.46 -1.07 7.91
CA ILE A 66 -32.02 -0.94 7.68
C ILE A 66 -31.41 -2.28 8.07
N PRO A 67 -30.91 -3.09 7.14
CA PRO A 67 -30.29 -4.35 7.53
C PRO A 67 -29.01 -4.03 8.30
N GLN A 68 -28.91 -4.54 9.53
CA GLN A 68 -27.68 -4.78 10.29
C GLN A 68 -26.77 -3.58 10.65
N LEU A 69 -27.24 -2.32 10.61
CA LEU A 69 -26.46 -1.23 11.21
C LEU A 69 -26.64 -1.14 12.74
N PRO A 70 -25.55 -0.96 13.51
CA PRO A 70 -25.61 -0.84 14.96
C PRO A 70 -26.30 0.47 15.38
N GLN A 71 -27.29 0.36 16.27
CA GLN A 71 -28.06 1.52 16.78
C GLN A 71 -27.43 2.22 17.99
N ASN A 72 -26.55 1.53 18.72
CA ASN A 72 -26.02 1.99 20.01
C ASN A 72 -24.49 2.11 20.05
N ARG A 73 -23.86 2.27 18.88
CA ARG A 73 -22.41 2.44 18.74
C ARG A 73 -22.13 3.55 17.73
N GLU A 74 -21.03 4.26 17.93
CA GLU A 74 -20.52 5.20 16.93
C GLU A 74 -20.22 4.44 15.63
N MET A 75 -20.71 4.97 14.51
CA MET A 75 -20.39 4.48 13.17
C MET A 75 -19.49 5.48 12.45
N ILE A 76 -18.31 5.02 12.04
CA ILE A 76 -17.40 5.76 11.17
C ILE A 76 -17.75 5.44 9.72
N ILE A 77 -18.39 6.38 9.03
CA ILE A 77 -18.80 6.22 7.65
C ILE A 77 -17.64 6.62 6.72
N THR A 78 -17.29 5.75 5.78
CA THR A 78 -16.22 6.01 4.82
C THR A 78 -16.63 5.69 3.39
N CYS A 79 -15.97 6.38 2.45
CA CYS A 79 -16.01 6.05 1.03
C CYS A 79 -14.62 6.32 0.43
N THR A 80 -14.50 6.49 -0.89
CA THR A 80 -13.19 6.76 -1.50
C THR A 80 -12.56 8.05 -0.96
N THR A 81 -13.27 9.18 -1.07
CA THR A 81 -12.75 10.53 -0.75
C THR A 81 -13.56 11.29 0.31
N GLY A 82 -14.48 10.62 1.01
CA GLY A 82 -15.40 11.23 1.99
C GLY A 82 -16.72 11.79 1.44
N ASN A 83 -16.80 12.18 0.16
CA ASN A 83 -17.99 12.87 -0.39
C ASN A 83 -19.31 12.06 -0.31
N SER A 84 -19.27 10.76 -0.65
CA SER A 84 -20.47 9.91 -0.53
C SER A 84 -20.76 9.57 0.92
N ALA A 85 -19.72 9.38 1.74
CA ALA A 85 -19.85 9.13 3.16
C ALA A 85 -20.58 10.27 3.88
N THR A 86 -20.28 11.54 3.57
CA THR A 86 -21.00 12.70 4.12
C THR A 86 -22.49 12.66 3.80
N LYS A 87 -22.87 12.29 2.57
CA LYS A 87 -24.28 12.17 2.19
C LYS A 87 -24.98 11.06 2.97
N CYS A 88 -24.37 9.87 3.00
CA CYS A 88 -24.91 8.74 3.75
C CYS A 88 -25.01 9.02 5.26
N ALA A 89 -24.00 9.68 5.84
CA ALA A 89 -24.01 10.07 7.24
C ALA A 89 -25.10 11.09 7.57
N ASN A 90 -25.40 12.05 6.68
CA ASN A 90 -26.55 12.95 6.87
C ASN A 90 -27.86 12.15 6.96
N ILE A 91 -28.09 11.22 6.05
CA ILE A 91 -29.31 10.38 6.04
C ILE A 91 -29.39 9.57 7.35
N LEU A 92 -28.32 8.87 7.71
CA LEU A 92 -28.28 8.05 8.92
C LEU A 92 -28.45 8.92 10.19
N SER A 93 -27.86 10.11 10.23
CA SER A 93 -28.03 11.04 11.35
C SER A 93 -29.49 11.47 11.52
N THR A 94 -30.24 11.72 10.43
CA THR A 94 -31.68 12.05 10.52
C THR A 94 -32.53 10.88 11.05
N LYS A 95 -32.03 9.65 10.96
CA LYS A 95 -32.67 8.44 11.50
C LYS A 95 -32.22 8.12 12.93
N GLY A 96 -31.38 8.95 13.55
CA GLY A 96 -30.98 8.84 14.95
C GLY A 96 -29.69 8.05 15.21
N TYR A 97 -28.94 7.67 14.16
CA TYR A 97 -27.66 7.00 14.33
C TYR A 97 -26.55 7.99 14.75
N ASP A 98 -25.66 7.54 15.65
CA ASP A 98 -24.42 8.26 15.96
C ASP A 98 -23.38 8.00 14.86
N VAL A 99 -23.19 8.97 13.98
CA VAL A 99 -22.32 8.85 12.81
C VAL A 99 -21.24 9.92 12.80
N THR A 100 -20.04 9.49 12.42
CA THR A 100 -18.87 10.32 12.17
C THR A 100 -18.33 9.96 10.79
N VAL A 101 -17.87 10.92 10.01
CA VAL A 101 -17.34 10.69 8.67
C VAL A 101 -15.82 10.70 8.70
N LEU A 102 -15.20 9.71 8.06
CA LEU A 102 -13.75 9.72 7.84
C LEU A 102 -13.38 10.80 6.82
N GLU A 103 -12.65 11.81 7.27
CA GLU A 103 -12.14 12.89 6.43
C GLU A 103 -11.18 12.34 5.37
N GLY A 104 -11.40 12.74 4.11
CA GLY A 104 -10.63 12.22 2.98
C GLY A 104 -10.87 10.74 2.64
N GLY A 105 -11.71 10.04 3.41
CA GLY A 105 -12.09 8.65 3.17
C GLY A 105 -10.91 7.66 3.16
N ILE A 106 -11.08 6.56 2.43
CA ILE A 106 -10.07 5.50 2.27
C ILE A 106 -8.77 6.02 1.65
N THR A 107 -8.81 7.04 0.79
CA THR A 107 -7.59 7.63 0.22
C THR A 107 -6.71 8.23 1.30
N ALA A 108 -7.27 9.07 2.18
CA ALA A 108 -6.51 9.66 3.30
C ALA A 108 -6.09 8.60 4.33
N TRP A 109 -6.92 7.57 4.55
CA TRP A 109 -6.56 6.44 5.40
C TRP A 109 -5.32 5.71 4.91
N LYS A 110 -5.29 5.32 3.63
CA LYS A 110 -4.16 4.62 3.00
C LYS A 110 -2.86 5.40 3.11
N GLU A 111 -2.90 6.68 2.78
CA GLU A 111 -1.73 7.57 2.89
C GLU A 111 -1.22 7.63 4.33
N TYR A 112 -2.13 7.78 5.30
CA TYR A 112 -1.78 7.84 6.71
C TYR A 112 -1.15 6.53 7.21
N ILE A 113 -1.77 5.37 6.96
CA ILE A 113 -1.24 4.08 7.45
C ILE A 113 0.08 3.70 6.78
N SER A 114 0.28 4.08 5.51
CA SER A 114 1.54 3.88 4.81
C SER A 114 2.64 4.68 5.51
N LYS A 115 2.42 5.99 5.69
CA LYS A 115 3.36 6.88 6.40
C LYS A 115 3.63 6.41 7.83
N GLU A 116 2.59 6.07 8.59
CA GLU A 116 2.75 5.57 9.96
C GLU A 116 3.58 4.29 10.00
N SER A 117 3.32 3.35 9.09
CA SER A 117 4.07 2.09 9.05
C SER A 117 5.55 2.28 8.72
N ILE A 118 5.86 3.22 7.81
CA ILE A 118 7.24 3.61 7.43
C ILE A 118 7.96 4.24 8.64
N GLU A 119 7.34 5.24 9.27
CA GLU A 119 7.92 5.91 10.44
C GLU A 119 8.13 4.94 11.60
N ARG A 120 7.16 4.03 11.82
CA ARG A 120 7.22 3.02 12.87
C ARG A 120 8.35 2.02 12.64
N ILE A 121 8.40 1.35 11.48
CA ILE A 121 9.43 0.34 11.22
C ILE A 121 10.83 0.96 11.26
N TRP A 122 10.99 2.19 10.77
CA TRP A 122 12.27 2.89 10.80
C TRP A 122 12.69 3.24 12.23
N SER A 123 11.76 3.72 13.05
CA SER A 123 12.01 3.98 14.47
C SER A 123 12.41 2.71 15.22
N GLU A 124 11.70 1.60 14.99
CA GLU A 124 12.01 0.30 15.57
C GLU A 124 13.39 -0.21 15.11
N PHE A 125 13.69 -0.11 13.82
CA PHE A 125 15.00 -0.44 13.26
C PHE A 125 16.13 0.37 13.90
N LYS A 126 15.98 1.69 14.05
CA LYS A 126 16.99 2.54 14.70
C LYS A 126 17.20 2.22 16.19
N ASN A 127 16.20 1.70 16.88
CA ASN A 127 16.37 1.26 18.27
C ASN A 127 17.33 0.06 18.39
N VAL A 128 17.41 -0.79 17.37
CA VAL A 128 18.34 -1.94 17.32
C VAL A 128 19.61 -1.64 16.51
N HIS A 129 19.58 -0.63 15.63
CA HIS A 129 20.72 -0.15 14.84
C HIS A 129 20.93 1.37 15.04
N PRO A 130 21.55 1.80 16.16
CA PRO A 130 21.70 3.22 16.50
C PRO A 130 22.56 4.01 15.49
N ASP A 131 23.44 3.31 14.77
CA ASP A 131 24.35 3.87 13.76
C ASP A 131 23.74 3.91 12.35
N ALA A 132 22.46 3.55 12.20
CA ALA A 132 21.76 3.65 10.92
C ALA A 132 21.79 5.09 10.37
N PRO A 133 21.85 5.28 9.03
CA PRO A 133 21.87 6.60 8.44
C PRO A 133 20.58 7.37 8.74
N GLU A 134 20.58 8.69 8.56
CA GLU A 134 19.34 9.48 8.66
C GLU A 134 18.44 9.31 7.43
N HIS A 135 19.05 9.01 6.28
CA HIS A 135 18.34 8.90 5.01
C HIS A 135 18.07 7.43 4.64
N TYR A 136 16.86 7.20 4.17
CA TYR A 136 16.37 5.94 3.62
C TYR A 136 15.38 6.24 2.50
N GLU A 137 15.12 5.25 1.66
CA GLU A 137 14.05 5.27 0.68
C GLU A 137 12.96 4.26 1.07
N ALA A 138 11.74 4.45 0.58
CA ALA A 138 10.62 3.54 0.84
C ALA A 138 9.84 3.30 -0.45
N TRP A 139 9.75 2.05 -0.87
CA TRP A 139 9.15 1.67 -2.14
C TRP A 139 8.67 0.21 -2.14
N SER A 140 7.80 -0.14 -3.09
CA SER A 140 7.29 -1.51 -3.30
C SER A 140 7.85 -2.09 -4.58
N PHE A 141 8.08 -3.40 -4.61
CA PHE A 141 8.47 -4.09 -5.83
C PHE A 141 7.32 -4.18 -6.85
N GLY A 142 7.68 -4.22 -8.13
CA GLY A 142 6.73 -4.46 -9.20
C GLY A 142 5.79 -3.28 -9.48
N ASN A 143 4.82 -3.52 -10.37
CA ASN A 143 3.89 -2.49 -10.85
C ASN A 143 2.42 -2.80 -10.52
N SER A 144 2.17 -3.81 -9.68
CA SER A 144 0.82 -4.19 -9.24
C SER A 144 0.82 -4.55 -7.76
N LYS A 145 -0.35 -4.41 -7.11
CA LYS A 145 -0.52 -4.79 -5.70
C LYS A 145 -0.10 -6.25 -5.44
N GLN A 146 -0.54 -7.17 -6.28
CA GLN A 146 -0.23 -8.59 -6.12
C GLN A 146 1.28 -8.85 -6.21
N MET A 147 1.95 -8.25 -7.20
CA MET A 147 3.39 -8.40 -7.37
C MET A 147 4.15 -7.80 -6.19
N ALA A 148 3.73 -6.64 -5.68
CA ALA A 148 4.31 -6.04 -4.49
C ALA A 148 4.15 -6.94 -3.25
N ASP A 149 2.97 -7.53 -3.04
CA ASP A 149 2.74 -8.47 -1.93
C ASP A 149 3.67 -9.70 -2.05
N GLU A 150 3.67 -10.37 -3.20
CA GLU A 150 4.43 -11.60 -3.46
C GLU A 150 5.95 -11.37 -3.33
N LEU A 151 6.46 -10.29 -3.92
CA LEU A 151 7.90 -9.99 -3.91
C LEU A 151 8.38 -9.50 -2.53
N ALA A 152 7.55 -8.74 -1.82
CA ALA A 152 7.87 -8.32 -0.46
C ALA A 152 7.92 -9.51 0.50
N GLU A 153 7.04 -10.50 0.34
CA GLU A 153 7.07 -11.75 1.10
C GLU A 153 8.38 -12.51 0.87
N LEU A 154 8.83 -12.64 -0.39
CA LEU A 154 10.12 -13.28 -0.70
C LEU A 154 11.30 -12.58 -0.04
N VAL A 155 11.27 -11.24 0.11
CA VAL A 155 12.30 -10.48 0.85
C VAL A 155 12.23 -10.80 2.34
N VAL A 156 11.04 -10.80 2.93
CA VAL A 156 10.83 -11.10 4.36
C VAL A 156 11.28 -12.53 4.71
N GLU A 157 11.10 -13.49 3.81
CA GLU A 157 11.58 -14.86 3.94
C GLU A 157 13.10 -15.01 3.74
N GLY A 158 13.74 -14.01 3.12
CA GLY A 158 15.17 -14.04 2.76
C GLY A 158 15.47 -14.81 1.47
N THR A 159 14.45 -15.15 0.69
CA THR A 159 14.59 -15.80 -0.63
C THR A 159 15.02 -14.80 -1.69
N LYS A 160 14.38 -13.61 -1.72
CA LYS A 160 14.75 -12.48 -2.60
C LYS A 160 15.75 -11.58 -1.88
N THR A 161 16.93 -11.45 -2.48
CA THR A 161 18.08 -10.68 -1.99
C THR A 161 18.73 -9.83 -3.08
N ALA A 162 18.09 -9.75 -4.25
CA ALA A 162 18.51 -8.94 -5.36
C ALA A 162 17.30 -8.37 -6.11
N THR A 163 17.54 -7.29 -6.85
CA THR A 163 16.56 -6.64 -7.72
C THR A 163 17.24 -6.09 -8.97
N SER A 164 16.45 -5.82 -10.00
CA SER A 164 16.91 -5.22 -11.25
C SER A 164 16.01 -4.07 -11.67
N SER A 165 16.60 -2.99 -12.15
CA SER A 165 15.87 -1.83 -12.70
C SER A 165 16.46 -1.39 -14.04
N ASN A 166 15.65 -0.66 -14.80
CA ASN A 166 15.99 -0.20 -16.15
C ASN A 166 16.87 1.06 -16.08
N TYR A 167 18.15 0.94 -16.46
CA TYR A 167 19.12 2.02 -16.37
C TYR A 167 18.68 3.29 -17.13
N LEU A 168 18.01 3.14 -18.28
CA LEU A 168 17.60 4.27 -19.11
C LEU A 168 16.62 5.20 -18.39
N LEU A 169 15.80 4.67 -17.48
CA LEU A 169 14.80 5.49 -16.78
C LEU A 169 15.47 6.49 -15.84
N TYR A 170 16.55 6.10 -15.15
CA TYR A 170 17.35 7.03 -14.34
C TYR A 170 17.88 8.20 -15.17
N GLU A 171 18.39 7.95 -16.38
CA GLU A 171 18.88 9.00 -17.26
C GLU A 171 17.77 9.95 -17.75
N LEU A 172 16.59 9.42 -18.03
CA LEU A 172 15.46 10.20 -18.53
C LEU A 172 14.79 11.04 -17.43
N GLU A 173 14.81 10.55 -16.20
CA GLU A 173 14.18 11.17 -15.04
C GLU A 173 15.13 12.06 -14.23
N ASP A 174 16.42 12.11 -14.61
CA ASP A 174 17.49 12.82 -13.88
C ASP A 174 17.63 12.30 -12.43
N GLU A 175 17.43 10.99 -12.25
CA GLU A 175 17.55 10.30 -10.97
C GLU A 175 18.94 9.69 -10.79
N LEU A 176 19.38 9.61 -9.53
CA LEU A 176 20.65 8.98 -9.20
C LEU A 176 20.49 7.47 -9.16
N LEU A 177 21.53 6.76 -9.63
CA LEU A 177 21.61 5.32 -9.41
C LEU A 177 21.66 4.99 -7.91
N PRO A 178 21.12 3.83 -7.51
CA PRO A 178 21.25 3.35 -6.14
C PRO A 178 22.71 3.17 -5.75
N MET A 179 22.99 3.30 -4.46
CA MET A 179 24.36 3.22 -3.92
C MET A 179 24.48 2.12 -2.87
N VAL A 180 25.68 1.55 -2.76
CA VAL A 180 26.02 0.65 -1.65
C VAL A 180 25.86 1.39 -0.32
N GLY A 181 25.19 0.74 0.64
CA GLY A 181 24.85 1.30 1.94
C GLY A 181 23.50 2.04 1.99
N LEU A 182 22.82 2.22 0.85
CA LEU A 182 21.47 2.76 0.82
C LEU A 182 20.52 1.81 1.55
N HIS A 183 19.76 2.37 2.49
CA HIS A 183 18.73 1.65 3.23
C HIS A 183 17.38 1.86 2.54
N ASN A 184 16.71 0.76 2.26
CA ASN A 184 15.41 0.73 1.61
C ASN A 184 14.39 0.08 2.53
N ILE A 185 13.25 0.75 2.74
CA ILE A 185 12.08 0.18 3.38
C ILE A 185 11.21 -0.44 2.29
N ILE A 186 11.00 -1.74 2.38
CA ILE A 186 10.16 -2.47 1.43
C ILE A 186 8.71 -2.40 1.90
N LEU A 187 7.84 -1.97 0.98
CA LEU A 187 6.40 -1.88 1.16
C LEU A 187 5.70 -3.07 0.48
N ASP A 188 4.63 -3.56 1.12
CA ASP A 188 3.68 -4.49 0.49
C ASP A 188 2.80 -3.78 -0.55
N GLY A 189 1.90 -4.53 -1.19
CA GLY A 189 0.99 -3.98 -2.19
C GLY A 189 -0.14 -3.11 -1.64
N ASN A 190 -0.27 -2.98 -0.32
CA ASN A 190 -1.08 -1.95 0.33
C ASN A 190 -0.29 -0.69 0.71
N GLY A 191 1.02 -0.66 0.44
CA GLY A 191 1.91 0.42 0.83
C GLY A 191 2.32 0.37 2.30
N ILE A 192 2.16 -0.77 2.97
CA ILE A 192 2.55 -0.97 4.36
C ILE A 192 3.97 -1.48 4.41
N ALA A 193 4.80 -0.85 5.25
CA ALA A 193 6.19 -1.26 5.40
C ALA A 193 6.31 -2.64 6.06
N VAL A 194 7.09 -3.54 5.46
CA VAL A 194 7.28 -4.92 5.93
C VAL A 194 8.73 -5.26 6.29
N ALA A 195 9.71 -4.58 5.67
CA ALA A 195 11.13 -4.87 5.87
C ALA A 195 12.02 -3.64 5.69
N VAL A 196 13.22 -3.69 6.27
CA VAL A 196 14.34 -2.78 6.00
C VAL A 196 15.48 -3.61 5.40
N VAL A 197 15.95 -3.21 4.22
CA VAL A 197 17.09 -3.83 3.54
C VAL A 197 18.19 -2.80 3.30
N GLU A 198 19.43 -3.27 3.11
CA GLU A 198 20.57 -2.42 2.75
C GLU A 198 21.25 -2.97 1.49
N ASN A 199 21.50 -2.10 0.53
CA ASN A 199 22.23 -2.44 -0.69
C ASN A 199 23.70 -2.73 -0.37
N VAL A 200 24.17 -3.91 -0.80
CA VAL A 200 25.55 -4.37 -0.60
C VAL A 200 26.36 -4.43 -1.90
N SER A 201 25.69 -4.48 -3.05
CA SER A 201 26.31 -4.34 -4.37
C SER A 201 25.37 -3.64 -5.33
N VAL A 202 25.93 -2.82 -6.22
CA VAL A 202 25.22 -2.20 -7.35
C VAL A 202 26.12 -2.31 -8.58
N GLU A 203 25.63 -2.97 -9.61
CA GLU A 203 26.36 -3.21 -10.86
C GLU A 203 25.49 -2.84 -12.05
N VAL A 204 26.06 -2.18 -13.06
CA VAL A 204 25.35 -1.88 -14.31
C VAL A 204 25.92 -2.78 -15.40
N MET A 205 25.06 -3.57 -16.03
CA MET A 205 25.45 -4.52 -17.07
C MET A 205 24.36 -4.66 -18.14
N PRO A 206 24.71 -5.13 -19.35
CA PRO A 206 23.71 -5.49 -20.35
C PRO A 206 22.75 -6.58 -19.85
N PHE A 207 21.47 -6.50 -20.25
CA PHE A 207 20.44 -7.47 -19.88
C PHE A 207 20.83 -8.93 -20.20
N ASN A 208 21.49 -9.17 -21.33
CA ASN A 208 21.97 -10.50 -21.72
C ASN A 208 23.23 -10.96 -21.00
N GLU A 209 23.86 -10.12 -20.19
CA GLU A 209 25.02 -10.46 -19.35
C GLU A 209 24.64 -10.70 -17.88
N VAL A 210 23.37 -10.51 -17.51
CA VAL A 210 22.86 -10.85 -16.17
C VAL A 210 23.11 -12.32 -15.87
N THR A 211 23.70 -12.57 -14.71
CA THR A 211 24.21 -13.90 -14.33
C THR A 211 23.12 -14.80 -13.76
N GLU A 212 23.32 -16.12 -13.85
CA GLU A 212 22.47 -17.10 -13.16
C GLU A 212 22.44 -16.88 -11.65
N GLU A 213 23.54 -16.40 -11.06
CA GLU A 213 23.62 -16.10 -9.64
C GLU A 213 22.71 -14.91 -9.26
N HIS A 214 22.68 -13.84 -10.06
CA HIS A 214 21.79 -12.70 -9.84
C HIS A 214 20.33 -13.12 -9.97
N ALA A 215 19.97 -13.83 -11.03
CA ALA A 215 18.63 -14.38 -11.23
C ALA A 215 18.19 -15.29 -10.06
N TYR A 216 19.10 -16.12 -9.55
CA TYR A 216 18.81 -16.96 -8.38
C TYR A 216 18.55 -16.15 -7.11
N ARG A 217 19.27 -15.02 -6.91
CA ARG A 217 19.11 -14.10 -5.78
C ARG A 217 17.85 -13.25 -5.87
N GLU A 218 17.35 -12.96 -7.08
CA GLU A 218 16.06 -12.30 -7.29
C GLU A 218 14.90 -13.14 -6.75
N GLY A 219 15.09 -14.46 -6.62
CA GLY A 219 14.23 -15.33 -5.80
C GLY A 219 12.86 -15.66 -6.40
N GLU A 220 12.56 -15.20 -7.61
CA GLU A 220 11.27 -15.35 -8.28
C GLU A 220 11.15 -16.67 -9.05
N GLY A 221 9.91 -17.15 -9.20
CA GLY A 221 9.60 -18.36 -9.98
C GLY A 221 10.40 -19.59 -9.58
N ASP A 222 11.06 -20.22 -10.56
CA ASP A 222 11.95 -21.37 -10.35
C ASP A 222 13.41 -20.95 -10.05
N ARG A 223 13.67 -19.64 -9.90
CA ARG A 223 14.97 -19.03 -9.60
C ARG A 223 16.02 -19.30 -10.68
N SER A 224 15.59 -19.56 -11.90
CA SER A 224 16.47 -19.78 -13.05
C SER A 224 16.65 -18.51 -13.89
N LEU A 225 17.79 -18.40 -14.57
CA LEU A 225 18.04 -17.31 -15.53
C LEU A 225 17.02 -17.28 -16.68
N PRO A 226 16.59 -18.41 -17.29
CA PRO A 226 15.53 -18.39 -18.30
C PRO A 226 14.22 -17.79 -17.80
N TYR A 227 13.77 -18.15 -16.59
CA TYR A 227 12.57 -17.56 -15.99
C TYR A 227 12.76 -16.06 -15.77
N TRP A 228 13.89 -15.65 -15.18
CA TRP A 228 14.23 -14.25 -14.96
C TRP A 228 14.19 -13.45 -16.27
N GLN A 229 14.79 -13.98 -17.35
CA GLN A 229 14.82 -13.33 -18.66
C GLN A 229 13.41 -13.18 -19.27
N GLU A 230 12.54 -14.16 -19.10
CA GLU A 230 11.17 -14.12 -19.60
C GLU A 230 10.36 -13.01 -18.91
N VAL A 231 10.35 -13.00 -17.57
CA VAL A 231 9.54 -12.04 -16.81
C VAL A 231 10.09 -10.61 -16.90
N HIS A 232 11.41 -10.43 -16.82
CA HIS A 232 12.03 -9.10 -16.90
C HIS A 232 11.95 -8.50 -18.30
N LYS A 233 11.98 -9.34 -19.35
CA LYS A 233 11.75 -8.85 -20.72
C LYS A 233 10.36 -8.25 -20.86
N GLU A 234 9.33 -8.93 -20.36
CA GLU A 234 7.96 -8.39 -20.42
C GLU A 234 7.85 -7.11 -19.58
N PHE A 235 8.41 -7.12 -18.37
CA PHE A 235 8.39 -5.98 -17.46
C PHE A 235 9.07 -4.74 -18.07
N PHE A 236 10.34 -4.85 -18.47
CA PHE A 236 11.10 -3.74 -19.07
C PHE A 236 10.53 -3.31 -20.43
N ALA A 237 10.01 -4.23 -21.24
CA ALA A 237 9.33 -3.85 -22.48
C ALA A 237 8.05 -3.03 -22.23
N ASN A 238 7.38 -3.22 -21.09
CA ASN A 238 6.23 -2.40 -20.71
C ASN A 238 6.65 -1.01 -20.26
N GLU A 239 7.70 -0.89 -19.44
CA GLU A 239 8.26 0.42 -19.03
C GLU A 239 8.75 1.24 -20.24
N LEU A 240 9.49 0.59 -21.16
CA LEU A 240 10.06 1.27 -22.33
C LEU A 240 8.99 1.84 -23.29
N LYS A 241 7.76 1.29 -23.28
CA LYS A 241 6.65 1.85 -24.08
C LYS A 241 6.29 3.27 -23.66
N GLU A 242 6.38 3.59 -22.37
CA GLU A 242 6.04 4.92 -21.85
C GLU A 242 7.01 5.99 -22.35
N VAL A 243 8.27 5.61 -22.51
CA VAL A 243 9.35 6.47 -23.03
C VAL A 243 9.59 6.30 -24.53
N LYS A 244 8.71 5.57 -25.23
CA LYS A 244 8.76 5.33 -26.70
C LYS A 244 10.07 4.69 -27.17
N GLN A 245 10.59 3.76 -26.37
CA GLN A 245 11.77 2.95 -26.69
C GLN A 245 11.35 1.49 -26.88
N GLU A 246 12.23 0.70 -27.49
CA GLU A 246 12.02 -0.74 -27.70
C GLU A 246 13.01 -1.55 -26.86
N PHE A 247 12.53 -2.69 -26.34
CA PHE A 247 13.40 -3.63 -25.63
C PHE A 247 14.45 -4.23 -26.57
N HIS A 248 15.71 -4.27 -26.10
CA HIS A 248 16.77 -5.02 -26.75
C HIS A 248 17.70 -5.66 -25.70
N TYR A 249 18.31 -6.79 -26.04
CA TYR A 249 19.09 -7.60 -25.10
C TYR A 249 20.38 -6.93 -24.59
N GLU A 250 20.84 -5.88 -25.26
CA GLU A 250 22.01 -5.09 -24.85
C GLU A 250 21.64 -3.86 -23.99
N MET A 251 20.36 -3.67 -23.64
CA MET A 251 19.95 -2.57 -22.78
C MET A 251 20.61 -2.71 -21.41
N LEU A 252 21.01 -1.60 -20.80
CA LEU A 252 21.64 -1.61 -19.49
C LEU A 252 20.59 -1.84 -18.40
N VAL A 253 20.95 -2.72 -17.46
CA VAL A 253 20.18 -3.07 -16.28
C VAL A 253 21.03 -2.73 -15.06
N VAL A 254 20.41 -2.07 -14.09
CA VAL A 254 21.01 -1.82 -12.78
C VAL A 254 20.66 -3.02 -11.90
N CYS A 255 21.66 -3.82 -11.57
CA CYS A 255 21.53 -5.02 -10.74
C CYS A 255 21.97 -4.67 -9.31
N GLU A 256 21.04 -4.76 -8.37
CA GLU A 256 21.29 -4.51 -6.95
C GLU A 256 21.25 -5.83 -6.19
N THR A 257 22.21 -6.05 -5.28
CA THR A 257 22.08 -7.07 -4.23
C THR A 257 21.92 -6.36 -2.90
N PHE A 258 21.00 -6.82 -2.07
CA PHE A 258 20.73 -6.28 -0.75
C PHE A 258 20.67 -7.38 0.32
N LYS A 259 20.80 -6.99 1.57
CA LYS A 259 20.59 -7.86 2.74
C LYS A 259 19.41 -7.37 3.55
N LEU A 260 18.60 -8.30 4.05
CA LEU A 260 17.55 -8.01 5.02
C LEU A 260 18.19 -7.66 6.37
N LEU A 261 17.83 -6.50 6.91
CA LEU A 261 18.31 -6.03 8.22
C LEU A 261 17.24 -6.12 9.31
N TYR A 262 15.99 -5.84 8.96
CA TYR A 262 14.87 -5.84 9.90
C TYR A 262 13.57 -6.18 9.18
N LYS A 263 12.62 -6.77 9.91
CA LYS A 263 11.26 -7.06 9.42
C LYS A 263 10.27 -7.00 10.58
N ASN A 264 9.01 -6.69 10.25
CA ASN A 264 7.89 -6.75 11.21
C ASN A 264 7.61 -8.19 11.68
#